data_AF-A0AAJ6AUN7-F1
#
_entry.id   AF-A0AAJ6AUN7-F1
#
_cell.length_a   1.000
_cell.length_b   1.000
_cell.length_c   1.000
_cell.angle_alpha   90.00
_cell.angle_beta   90.00
_cell.angle_gamma   90.00
#
_symmetry.space_group_name_H-M   'P 1'
#
loop_
_entity.id
_entity.type
_entity.pdbx_description
1 polymer ?
#
loop_
_entity_poly.entity_id
_entity_poly.type
_entity_poly.pdbx_seq_one_letter_code
_entity_poly.pdbx_strand_id
1 'polypeptide(L)'
;MNREEEAREDLRKLKRFADEIERAMDLIDPLAGADTWKGPRSERFREDWASRQKAVRKALSDARGRMAAKVVQVEREEEEKRRGKAAESS
;
A
#
# COMPACT_ATOMS: atom_id res chain seq x y z
N MET A 1 15.37 19.31 -7.01
CA MET A 1 14.46 18.47 -6.23
C MET A 1 15.23 18.01 -5.00
N ASN A 2 14.68 18.23 -3.80
CA ASN A 2 15.35 17.75 -2.58
C ASN A 2 14.90 16.31 -2.27
N ARG A 3 15.65 15.61 -1.41
CA ARG A 3 15.36 14.20 -1.04
C ARG A 3 13.98 14.00 -0.40
N GLU A 4 13.41 15.05 0.19
CA GLU A 4 12.06 15.04 0.79
C GLU A 4 10.97 15.02 -0.28
N GLU A 5 11.12 15.81 -1.34
CA GLU A 5 10.22 15.81 -2.50
C GLU A 5 10.24 14.47 -3.21
N GLU A 6 11.41 13.86 -3.41
CA GLU A 6 11.56 12.53 -4.03
C GLU A 6 10.89 11.45 -3.19
N ALA A 7 11.16 11.41 -1.88
CA ALA A 7 10.53 10.47 -0.97
C ALA A 7 9.00 10.62 -0.94
N ARG A 8 8.49 11.85 -0.96
CA ARG A 8 7.04 12.12 -1.03
C ARG A 8 6.43 11.68 -2.35
N GLU A 9 7.11 11.87 -3.46
CA GLU A 9 6.64 11.41 -4.77
C GLU A 9 6.59 9.88 -4.84
N ASP A 10 7.63 9.20 -4.36
CA ASP A 10 7.67 7.74 -4.33
C ASP A 10 6.56 7.18 -3.44
N LEU A 11 6.31 7.78 -2.27
CA LEU A 11 5.20 7.39 -1.40
C LEU A 11 3.84 7.61 -2.07
N ARG A 12 3.66 8.68 -2.85
CA ARG A 12 2.43 8.89 -3.65
C ARG A 12 2.25 7.82 -4.71
N LYS A 13 3.32 7.43 -5.42
CA LYS A 13 3.30 6.35 -6.41
C LYS A 13 2.94 5.01 -5.76
N LEU A 14 3.58 4.67 -4.64
CA LEU A 14 3.30 3.43 -3.90
C LEU A 14 1.86 3.37 -3.41
N LYS A 15 1.32 4.49 -2.89
CA LYS A 15 -0.09 4.58 -2.52
C LYS A 15 -1.00 4.32 -3.72
N ARG A 16 -0.73 4.97 -4.86
CA ARG A 16 -1.50 4.78 -6.09
C ARG A 16 -1.52 3.32 -6.54
N PHE A 17 -0.36 2.66 -6.56
CA PHE A 17 -0.28 1.25 -6.94
C PHE A 17 -1.03 0.33 -5.97
N ALA A 18 -0.92 0.59 -4.66
CA ALA A 18 -1.70 -0.15 -3.66
C ALA A 18 -3.20 -0.02 -3.91
N ASP A 19 -3.68 1.19 -4.20
CA ASP A 19 -5.09 1.45 -4.48
C ASP A 19 -5.54 0.83 -5.83
N GLU A 20 -4.66 0.77 -6.83
CA GLU A 20 -4.93 0.09 -8.11
C GLU A 20 -5.09 -1.43 -7.92
N ILE A 21 -4.27 -2.05 -7.07
CA ILE A 21 -4.37 -3.47 -6.75
C ILE A 21 -5.70 -3.77 -6.03
N GLU A 22 -6.11 -2.94 -5.07
CA GLU A 22 -7.40 -3.11 -4.39
C GLU A 22 -8.58 -2.99 -5.36
N ARG A 23 -8.57 -1.96 -6.21
CA ARG A 23 -9.60 -1.81 -7.24
C ARG A 23 -9.67 -3.02 -8.17
N ALA A 24 -8.52 -3.56 -8.58
CA ALA A 24 -8.49 -4.75 -9.43
C ALA A 24 -9.08 -5.98 -8.72
N MET A 25 -8.80 -6.17 -7.42
CA MET A 25 -9.41 -7.26 -6.64
C MET A 25 -10.92 -7.10 -6.52
N ASP A 26 -11.40 -5.88 -6.27
CA ASP A 26 -12.83 -5.60 -6.10
C ASP A 26 -13.59 -5.77 -7.42
N LEU A 27 -12.94 -5.56 -8.59
CA LEU A 27 -13.52 -5.85 -9.90
C LEU A 27 -13.63 -7.35 -10.19
N ILE A 28 -12.74 -8.17 -9.63
CA ILE A 28 -12.75 -9.62 -9.82
C ILE A 28 -13.79 -10.29 -8.92
N ASP A 29 -14.09 -9.72 -7.75
CA ASP A 29 -14.96 -10.33 -6.74
C ASP A 29 -16.35 -10.73 -7.26
N PRO A 30 -17.07 -9.87 -8.02
CA PRO A 30 -18.36 -10.22 -8.60
C PRO A 30 -18.25 -11.36 -9.64
N LEU A 31 -17.12 -11.43 -10.35
CA LEU A 31 -16.87 -12.46 -11.37
C LEU A 31 -16.55 -13.82 -10.74
N ALA A 32 -16.08 -13.84 -9.50
CA ALA A 32 -15.79 -15.03 -8.72
C ALA A 32 -17.01 -15.59 -7.94
N GLY A 33 -18.15 -14.90 -7.99
CA GLY A 33 -19.36 -15.24 -7.22
C GLY A 33 -19.96 -16.61 -7.54
N ALA A 34 -20.72 -17.15 -6.59
CA ALA A 34 -21.45 -18.42 -6.73
C ALA A 34 -22.55 -18.37 -7.82
N ASP A 35 -23.06 -17.18 -8.10
CA ASP A 35 -24.07 -16.96 -9.15
C ASP A 35 -23.46 -16.97 -10.56
N THR A 36 -22.16 -16.69 -10.68
CA THR A 36 -21.46 -16.55 -11.97
C THR A 36 -20.93 -17.90 -12.47
N TRP A 37 -20.32 -18.71 -11.60
CA TRP A 37 -19.75 -20.02 -11.97
C TRP A 37 -20.20 -21.11 -10.98
N LYS A 38 -20.71 -22.24 -11.48
CA LYS A 38 -21.24 -23.36 -10.67
C LYS A 38 -20.40 -24.64 -10.83
N GLY A 39 -20.44 -25.49 -9.80
CA GLY A 39 -19.83 -26.82 -9.77
C GLY A 39 -18.45 -26.89 -9.08
N PRO A 40 -17.88 -28.11 -8.89
CA PRO A 40 -16.74 -28.34 -8.00
C PRO A 40 -15.45 -27.57 -8.34
N ARG A 41 -15.22 -27.29 -9.62
CA ARG A 41 -14.06 -26.47 -10.04
C ARG A 41 -14.20 -25.00 -9.64
N SER A 42 -15.43 -24.48 -9.66
CA SER A 42 -15.71 -23.09 -9.24
C SER A 42 -15.59 -22.93 -7.72
N GLU A 43 -15.92 -23.97 -6.95
CA GLU A 43 -15.76 -23.98 -5.49
C GLU A 43 -14.29 -23.92 -5.09
N ARG A 44 -13.45 -24.79 -5.68
CA ARG A 44 -12.00 -24.76 -5.46
C ARG A 44 -11.39 -23.41 -5.83
N PHE A 45 -11.81 -22.84 -6.97
CA PHE A 45 -11.37 -21.51 -7.36
C PHE A 45 -11.74 -20.44 -6.32
N ARG A 46 -12.97 -20.47 -5.77
CA ARG A 46 -13.41 -19.52 -4.74
C ARG A 46 -12.60 -19.64 -3.45
N GLU A 47 -12.31 -20.86 -3.01
CA GLU A 47 -11.47 -21.09 -1.83
C GLU A 47 -10.05 -20.54 -2.04
N ASP A 48 -9.44 -20.86 -3.18
CA ASP A 48 -8.12 -20.35 -3.56
C ASP A 48 -8.11 -18.83 -3.70
N TRP A 49 -9.15 -18.27 -4.32
CA TRP A 49 -9.31 -16.83 -4.52
C TRP A 49 -9.46 -16.08 -3.19
N ALA A 50 -10.30 -16.56 -2.28
CA ALA A 50 -10.49 -15.98 -0.97
C ALA A 50 -9.19 -15.97 -0.15
N SER A 51 -8.43 -17.06 -0.20
CA SER A 51 -7.11 -17.16 0.45
C SER A 51 -6.11 -16.15 -0.13
N ARG A 52 -6.05 -16.05 -1.46
CA ARG A 52 -5.17 -15.11 -2.16
C ARG A 52 -5.55 -13.65 -1.90
N GLN A 53 -6.83 -13.31 -1.95
CA GLN A 53 -7.32 -11.97 -1.60
C GLN A 53 -6.91 -11.59 -0.19
N LYS A 54 -7.06 -12.49 0.78
CA LYS A 54 -6.63 -12.26 2.16
C LYS A 54 -5.13 -11.97 2.23
N ALA A 55 -4.30 -12.74 1.52
CA ALA A 55 -2.86 -12.52 1.47
C ALA A 55 -2.50 -11.17 0.86
N VAL A 56 -3.13 -10.79 -0.26
CA VAL A 56 -2.89 -9.51 -0.93
C VAL A 56 -3.35 -8.34 -0.05
N ARG A 57 -4.56 -8.36 0.50
CA ARG A 57 -5.06 -7.32 1.42
C ARG A 57 -4.15 -7.17 2.65
N LYS A 58 -3.64 -8.27 3.20
CA LYS A 58 -2.65 -8.22 4.29
C LYS A 58 -1.35 -7.54 3.84
N ALA A 59 -0.79 -7.94 2.70
CA ALA A 59 0.43 -7.35 2.17
C ALA A 59 0.29 -5.84 1.89
N LEU A 60 -0.87 -5.41 1.38
CA LEU A 60 -1.19 -4.00 1.16
C LEU A 60 -1.30 -3.23 2.48
N SER A 61 -1.97 -3.80 3.49
CA SER A 61 -2.03 -3.22 4.83
C SER A 61 -0.64 -3.05 5.45
N ASP A 62 0.19 -4.08 5.36
CA ASP A 62 1.58 -4.06 5.85
C ASP A 62 2.41 -3.00 5.11
N ALA A 63 2.25 -2.89 3.79
CA ALA A 63 2.92 -1.87 2.97
C ALA A 63 2.48 -0.46 3.38
N ARG A 64 1.17 -0.23 3.60
CA ARG A 64 0.64 1.06 4.08
C ARG A 64 1.20 1.43 5.46
N GLY A 65 1.29 0.46 6.37
CA GLY A 65 1.93 0.67 7.68
C GLY A 65 3.39 1.09 7.56
N ARG A 66 4.17 0.43 6.70
CA ARG A 66 5.58 0.78 6.45
C ARG A 66 5.73 2.15 5.79
N MET A 67 4.85 2.49 4.84
CA MET A 67 4.82 3.81 4.20
C MET A 67 4.57 4.92 5.22
N ALA A 68 3.57 4.75 6.10
CA ALA A 68 3.27 5.72 7.16
C ALA A 68 4.44 5.89 8.14
N ALA A 69 5.07 4.80 8.55
CA ALA A 69 6.26 4.86 9.40
C ALA A 69 7.42 5.61 8.72
N LYS A 70 7.60 5.41 7.40
CA LYS A 70 8.66 6.09 6.64
C LYS A 70 8.42 7.59 6.49
N VAL A 71 7.16 8.01 6.30
CA VAL A 71 6.79 9.44 6.29
C VAL A 71 7.23 10.11 7.59
N VAL A 72 6.82 9.54 8.74
CA VAL A 72 7.15 10.08 10.06
C VAL A 72 8.66 10.14 10.28
N GLN A 73 9.40 9.12 9.83
CA GLN A 73 10.86 9.12 9.92
C GLN A 73 11.47 10.28 9.12
N VAL A 74 11.06 10.47 7.87
CA VAL A 74 11.58 11.54 7.00
C VAL A 74 11.28 12.92 7.59
N GLU A 75 10.08 13.12 8.13
CA GLU A 75 9.71 14.39 8.77
C GLU A 75 10.57 14.71 10.00
N ARG A 76 10.86 13.70 10.84
CA ARG A 76 11.74 13.86 12.00
C ARG A 76 13.19 14.18 11.60
N GLU A 77 13.74 13.44 10.65
CA GLU A 77 15.11 13.67 10.16
C GLU A 77 15.28 15.09 9.60
N GLU A 78 14.26 15.63 8.92
CA GLU A 78 14.30 16.99 8.40
C GLU A 78 14.09 18.06 9.49
N GLU A 79 13.26 17.80 10.50
CA GLU A 79 13.11 18.70 11.65
C GLU A 79 14.43 18.82 12.45
N GLU A 80 15.11 17.70 12.68
CA GLU A 80 16.42 17.67 13.33
C GLU A 80 17.47 18.43 12.53
N LYS A 81 17.51 18.27 11.20
CA LYS A 81 18.40 19.06 10.32
C LYS A 81 18.12 20.56 10.40
N ARG A 82 16.86 20.98 10.45
CA ARG A 82 16.49 22.41 10.58
C ARG A 82 16.94 22.97 11.93
N ARG A 83 16.74 22.22 13.02
CA ARG A 83 17.19 22.61 14.36
C ARG A 83 18.72 22.69 14.46
N GLY A 84 19.44 21.71 13.91
CA GLY A 84 20.90 21.71 13.87
C GLY A 84 21.48 22.92 13.11
N LYS A 85 20.94 23.21 11.92
CA LYS A 85 21.35 24.40 11.14
C LYS A 85 21.08 25.72 11.86
N ALA A 86 19.95 25.83 12.58
CA ALA A 86 19.63 27.03 13.36
C ALA A 86 20.60 27.23 14.54
N ALA A 87 21.05 26.15 15.16
CA ALA A 87 22.03 26.17 16.25
C ALA A 87 23.46 26.50 15.76
N GLU A 88 23.83 26.11 14.55
CA GLU A 88 25.12 26.48 13.92
C GLU A 88 25.15 27.93 13.42
N SER A 89 23.99 28.58 13.30
CA SER A 89 23.84 29.95 12.79
C SER A 89 23.65 31.01 13.90
N SER A 90 23.64 30.61 15.18
CA SER A 90 23.53 31.47 16.37
C SER A 90 24.85 31.52 17.13
#